data_AF-A0A4Q2L657-F1
#
_entry.id   AF-A0A4Q2L657-F1
#
_cell.length_a   1.000
_cell.length_b   1.000
_cell.length_c   1.000
_cell.angle_alpha   90.00
_cell.angle_beta   90.00
_cell.angle_gamma   90.00
#
_symmetry.space_group_name_H-M   'P 1'
#
loop_
_entity.id
_entity.type
_entity.pdbx_description
1 polymer ?
#
loop_
_entity_poly.entity_id
_entity_poly.type
_entity_poly.pdbx_seq_one_letter_code
_entity_poly.pdbx_strand_id
1 'polypeptide(L)' 'MAESSPNARRTQLIVGLVVGAIVGVGVSLWTGFWLWLAAGLVVGLATGALMKPPPTS' A
#
# COMPACT_ATOMS: atom_id res chain seq x y z
N MET A 1 19.13 17.07 -12.13
CA MET A 1 19.24 15.60 -12.20
C MET A 1 18.52 15.03 -10.97
N ALA A 2 17.21 14.81 -11.06
CA ALA A 2 16.49 14.13 -9.99
C ALA A 2 16.79 12.65 -10.13
N GLU A 3 17.66 12.14 -9.27
CA GLU A 3 17.93 10.73 -9.14
C GLU A 3 16.63 10.06 -8.67
N SER A 4 15.79 9.67 -9.62
CA SER A 4 14.62 8.82 -9.40
C SER A 4 15.14 7.47 -8.95
N SER A 5 15.54 7.43 -7.68
CA SER A 5 16.24 6.32 -7.08
C SER A 5 15.29 5.13 -7.14
N PRO A 6 15.66 4.03 -7.83
CA PRO A 6 14.85 2.81 -7.89
C PRO A 6 14.44 2.30 -6.50
N ASN A 7 15.21 2.67 -5.46
CA ASN A 7 14.90 2.42 -4.06
C ASN A 7 13.65 3.13 -3.55
N ALA A 8 13.40 4.39 -3.92
CA ALA A 8 12.21 5.12 -3.46
C ALA A 8 10.92 4.41 -3.92
N ARG A 9 10.91 3.90 -5.16
CA ARG A 9 9.78 3.12 -5.71
C ARG A 9 9.54 1.81 -4.95
N ARG A 10 10.61 1.10 -4.60
CA ARG A 10 10.50 -0.15 -3.81
C ARG A 10 10.03 0.14 -2.39
N THR A 11 10.61 1.15 -1.73
CA THR A 11 10.21 1.55 -0.39
C THR A 11 8.75 1.98 -0.36
N GLN A 12 8.26 2.71 -1.35
CA GLN A 12 6.87 3.17 -1.39
C GLN A 12 5.87 2.02 -1.61
N LEU A 13 6.21 1.04 -2.45
CA LEU A 13 5.46 -0.21 -2.59
C LEU A 13 5.42 -1.00 -1.26
N ILE A 14 6.57 -1.13 -0.60
CA ILE A 14 6.68 -1.83 0.69
C ILE A 14 5.85 -1.09 1.75
N VAL A 15 5.93 0.25 1.81
CA VAL A 15 5.16 1.06 2.75
C VAL A 15 3.66 0.93 2.47
N GLY A 16 3.21 1.01 1.22
CA GLY A 16 1.81 0.82 0.87
C GLY A 16 1.27 -0.56 1.27
N LEU A 17 2.08 -1.60 1.07
CA LEU A 17 1.73 -2.97 1.45
C LEU A 17 1.72 -3.15 2.98
N VAL A 18 2.70 -2.60 3.69
CA VAL A 18 2.79 -2.66 5.16
C VAL A 18 1.64 -1.88 5.81
N VAL A 19 1.34 -0.67 5.34
CA VAL A 19 0.24 0.14 5.86
C VAL A 19 -1.10 -0.53 5.58
N GLY A 20 -1.31 -1.04 4.36
CA GLY A 20 -2.53 -1.79 4.02
C GLY A 20 -2.72 -3.04 4.88
N ALA A 21 -1.64 -3.78 5.14
CA ALA A 21 -1.66 -4.94 6.03
C ALA A 21 -1.98 -4.55 7.48
N ILE A 22 -1.33 -3.52 8.03
CA ILE A 22 -1.56 -3.08 9.43
C ILE A 22 -3.00 -2.60 9.62
N VAL A 23 -3.48 -1.75 8.71
CA VAL A 23 -4.86 -1.22 8.78
C VAL A 23 -5.88 -2.35 8.56
N GLY A 24 -5.66 -3.21 7.57
CA GLY A 24 -6.55 -4.34 7.30
C GLY A 24 -6.64 -5.32 8.48
N VAL A 25 -5.51 -5.64 9.10
CA VAL A 25 -5.44 -6.52 10.28
C VAL A 25 -6.06 -5.83 11.50
N GLY A 26 -5.75 -4.55 11.75
CA GLY A 26 -6.31 -3.79 12.87
C GLY A 26 -7.84 -3.67 12.80
N VAL A 27 -8.39 -3.37 11.62
CA VAL A 27 -9.85 -3.31 11.42
C VAL A 27 -10.48 -4.69 11.51
N SER A 28 -9.83 -5.74 11.00
CA SER A 28 -10.35 -7.12 11.11
C SER A 28 -10.40 -7.62 12.55
N LEU A 29 -9.38 -7.30 13.35
CA LEU A 29 -9.33 -7.63 14.77
C LEU A 29 -10.37 -6.84 15.56
N TRP A 30 -10.58 -5.56 15.23
CA TRP A 30 -11.57 -4.71 15.89
C TRP A 30 -13.02 -5.14 15.58
N THR A 31 -13.30 -5.46 14.32
CA THR A 31 -14.65 -5.81 13.87
C THR A 31 -14.99 -7.29 14.00
N GLY A 32 -13.99 -8.15 14.24
CA GLY A 32 -14.12 -9.61 14.21
C GLY A 32 -14.42 -10.18 12.82
N PHE A 33 -14.38 -9.34 11.78
CA PHE A 33 -14.86 -9.66 10.45
C PHE A 33 -13.70 -9.85 9.47
N TRP A 34 -13.41 -11.10 9.10
CA TRP A 34 -12.25 -11.49 8.30
C TRP A 34 -12.20 -10.91 6.87
N LEU A 35 -13.34 -10.49 6.31
CA LEU A 35 -13.41 -9.85 4.98
C LEU A 35 -12.69 -8.49 4.93
N TRP A 36 -12.54 -7.82 6.08
CA TRP A 36 -11.77 -6.59 6.17
C TRP A 36 -10.27 -6.79 5.90
N LEU A 37 -9.75 -8.01 6.12
CA LEU A 37 -8.36 -8.35 5.83
C LEU A 37 -8.14 -8.42 4.33
N ALA A 38 -9.06 -9.08 3.62
CA ALA A 38 -9.05 -9.13 2.16
C ALA A 38 -9.19 -7.72 1.56
N ALA A 39 -10.08 -6.88 2.10
CA ALA A 39 -10.22 -5.49 1.69
C ALA A 39 -8.94 -4.67 1.92
N GLY A 40 -8.30 -4.80 3.08
CA GLY A 40 -7.02 -4.13 3.37
C GLY A 40 -5.88 -4.60 2.46
N LEU A 41 -5.87 -5.88 2.08
CA LEU A 41 -4.89 -6.45 1.16
C LEU A 41 -5.12 -5.95 -0.28
N VAL A 42 -6.37 -5.88 -0.74
CA VAL A 42 -6.74 -5.31 -2.04
C VAL A 42 -6.43 -3.82 -2.09
N VAL A 43 -6.74 -3.06 -1.04
CA VAL A 43 -6.44 -1.63 -0.96
C VAL A 43 -4.93 -1.39 -0.90
N GLY A 44 -4.17 -2.14 -0.09
CA GLY A 44 -2.71 -2.02 -0.03
C GLY A 44 -2.04 -2.32 -1.38
N LEU A 45 -2.51 -3.36 -2.08
CA LEU A 45 -2.07 -3.66 -3.46
C LEU A 45 -2.50 -2.56 -4.44
N ALA A 46 -3.75 -2.11 -4.38
CA ALA A 46 -4.27 -1.08 -5.27
C ALA A 46 -3.55 0.24 -5.05
N THR A 47 -3.30 0.68 -3.81
CA THR A 47 -2.53 1.89 -3.51
C THR A 47 -1.08 1.75 -3.97
N GLY A 48 -0.43 0.61 -3.71
CA GLY A 48 0.92 0.34 -4.20
C GLY A 48 1.03 0.29 -5.73
N ALA A 49 -0.01 -0.18 -6.41
CA ALA A 49 -0.07 -0.26 -7.87
C ALA A 49 -0.53 1.05 -8.54
N LEU A 50 -1.44 1.81 -7.90
CA LEU A 50 -2.03 3.05 -8.42
C LEU A 50 -1.15 4.28 -8.19
N MET A 51 -0.18 4.24 -7.27
CA MET A 51 0.88 5.24 -7.21
C MET A 51 1.85 5.08 -8.40
N LYS A 52 1.31 5.32 -9.60
CA LYS A 52 2.06 5.63 -10.81
C LYS A 52 2.72 7.00 -10.58
N PRO A 53 4.02 7.15 -10.85
CA PRO A 53 4.77 8.38 -10.56
C PRO A 53 4.09 9.60 -11.19
N PRO A 54 4.21 10.79 -10.58
CA PRO A 54 3.67 12.02 -11.16
C PRO A 54 4.19 12.15 -12.61
N PRO A 55 3.33 12.59 -13.55
CA PRO A 55 3.77 12.84 -14.92
C PRO A 55 4.85 13.92 -14.88
N THR A 56 6.09 13.53 -15.12
CA THR A 56 7.19 14.45 -15.37
C THR A 56 7.02 14.99 -16.78
N SER A 57 6.40 16.17 -16.86
CA SER A 57 6.52 17.13 -17.97
C SER A 57 7.97 17.57 -18.13
#